data_AF-A0A5K1G6Q7-F1
#
_entry.id   AF-A0A5K1G6Q7-F1
#
_cell.length_a   1.000
_cell.length_b   1.000
_cell.length_c   1.000
_cell.angle_alpha   90.00
_cell.angle_beta   90.00
_cell.angle_gamma   90.00
#
_symmetry.space_group_name_H-M   'P 1'
#
loop_
_entity.id
_entity.type
_entity.pdbx_description
1 polymer ?
#
loop_
_entity_poly.entity_id
_entity_poly.type
_entity_poly.pdbx_seq_one_letter_code
_entity_poly.pdbx_strand_id
1 'polypeptide(L)' 'DPKKTEHLRALEGASERLHLFKADLLDEGAFDSAVSGCEGVFHTASPFFIETQDPQ' A
#
# COMPACT_ATOMS: atom_id res chain seq x y z
N ASP A 1 4.82 8.51 5.95
CA ASP A 1 4.17 9.83 6.05
C ASP A 1 2.92 9.67 6.91
N PRO A 2 2.88 10.26 8.12
CA PRO A 2 1.73 10.15 9.02
C PRO A 2 0.41 10.47 8.33
N LYS A 3 0.35 11.53 7.50
CA LYS A 3 -0.87 11.92 6.79
C LYS A 3 -1.43 10.80 5.89
N LYS A 4 -0.54 9.99 5.31
CA LYS A 4 -0.91 8.87 4.43
C LYS A 4 -1.20 7.55 5.15
N THR A 5 -0.76 7.39 6.40
CA THR A 5 -0.77 6.07 7.07
C THR A 5 -1.49 6.03 8.40
N GLU A 6 -1.75 7.17 9.04
CA GLU A 6 -2.33 7.24 10.38
C GLU A 6 -3.73 6.62 10.44
N HIS A 7 -4.57 6.88 9.44
CA HIS A 7 -5.90 6.29 9.34
C HIS A 7 -5.87 4.76 9.23
N LEU A 8 -4.85 4.16 8.60
CA LEU A 8 -4.68 2.71 8.53
C LEU A 8 -4.25 2.15 9.90
N ARG A 9 -3.39 2.87 10.62
CA ARG A 9 -2.94 2.48 11.97
C ARG A 9 -4.04 2.61 13.02
N ALA A 10 -5.04 3.46 12.78
CA ALA A 10 -6.20 3.63 13.66
C ALA A 10 -7.28 2.54 13.50
N LEU A 11 -7.16 1.65 12.50
CA LEU A 11 -8.10 0.54 12.31
C LEU A 11 -8.01 -0.46 13.47
N GLU A 12 -9.16 -1.06 13.80
CA GLU A 12 -9.23 -2.09 14.84
C GLU A 12 -8.34 -3.29 14.50
N GLY A 13 -7.40 -3.58 15.39
CA GLY A 13 -6.46 -4.69 15.24
C GLY A 13 -5.26 -4.42 14.32
N ALA A 14 -5.03 -3.15 13.96
CA ALA A 14 -3.88 -2.77 13.12
C ALA A 14 -2.54 -3.00 13.83
N SER A 15 -2.46 -2.81 15.15
CA SER A 15 -1.25 -3.05 15.93
C SER A 15 -0.76 -4.49 15.87
N GLU A 16 -1.66 -5.46 15.69
CA GLU A 16 -1.36 -6.88 15.70
C GLU A 16 -1.24 -7.48 14.29
N ARG A 17 -1.97 -6.93 13.30
CA ARG A 17 -2.11 -7.55 11.97
C ARG A 17 -1.61 -6.69 10.80
N LEU A 18 -1.42 -5.39 11.00
CA LEU A 18 -1.02 -4.49 9.91
C LEU A 18 0.48 -4.17 9.97
N HIS A 19 1.21 -4.66 8.98
CA HIS A 19 2.59 -4.29 8.74
C HIS A 19 2.69 -3.36 7.54
N LEU A 20 3.18 -2.14 7.75
CA LEU A 20 3.37 -1.16 6.68
C LEU A 20 4.83 -1.18 6.22
N PHE A 21 5.02 -1.39 4.92
CA PHE A 21 6.32 -1.36 4.25
C PHE A 21 6.38 -0.14 3.33
N LYS A 22 7.57 0.43 3.17
CA LYS A 22 7.82 1.41 2.11
C LYS A 22 8.29 0.64 0.87
N ALA A 23 7.56 0.80 -0.23
CA ALA A 23 7.92 0.25 -1.53
C ALA A 23 7.54 1.26 -2.61
N ASP A 24 8.41 1.44 -3.60
CA ASP A 24 8.09 2.14 -4.84
C ASP A 24 7.79 1.10 -5.93
N LEU A 25 6.80 1.38 -6.78
CA LEU A 25 6.40 0.47 -7.84
C LEU A 25 7.49 0.30 -8.92
N LEU A 26 8.28 1.36 -9.15
CA LEU A 26 9.28 1.39 -10.21
C LEU A 26 10.67 0.93 -9.73
N ASP A 27 10.83 0.75 -8.42
CA ASP A 27 12.08 0.26 -7.83
C ASP A 27 12.10 -1.27 -7.85
N GLU A 28 13.05 -1.85 -8.58
CA GLU A 28 13.24 -3.30 -8.65
C GLU A 28 13.51 -3.88 -7.25
N GLY A 29 12.85 -4.99 -6.92
CA GLY A 29 13.00 -5.67 -5.63
C GLY A 29 12.34 -4.96 -4.43
N ALA A 30 11.67 -3.81 -4.62
CA ALA A 30 11.07 -3.06 -3.53
C ALA A 30 9.98 -3.81 -2.75
N PHE A 31 9.40 -4.86 -3.34
CA PHE A 31 8.36 -5.69 -2.74
C PHE A 31 8.88 -7.00 -2.13
N ASP A 32 10.12 -7.41 -2.40
CA ASP A 32 10.63 -8.74 -2.08
C ASP A 32 10.44 -9.12 -0.61
N SER A 33 10.78 -8.20 0.30
CA SER A 33 10.60 -8.38 1.74
C SER A 33 9.12 -8.45 2.14
N ALA A 34 8.27 -7.64 1.49
CA ALA A 34 6.85 -7.55 1.83
C ALA A 34 6.05 -8.78 1.36
N VAL A 35 6.48 -9.44 0.29
CA VAL A 35 5.79 -10.63 -0.27
C VAL A 35 6.38 -11.95 0.22
N SER A 36 7.57 -11.93 0.82
CA SER A 36 8.23 -13.14 1.33
C SER A 36 7.36 -13.84 2.39
N GLY A 37 7.04 -15.11 2.15
CA GLY A 37 6.21 -15.92 3.05
C GLY A 37 4.70 -15.70 2.90
N CYS A 38 4.24 -14.83 2.01
CA CYS A 38 2.82 -14.70 1.68
C CYS A 38 2.33 -15.90 0.85
N GLU A 39 1.13 -16.39 1.17
CA GLU A 39 0.45 -17.43 0.37
C GLU A 39 -0.19 -16.85 -0.91
N GLY A 40 -0.60 -15.57 -0.86
CA GLY A 40 -1.16 -14.85 -1.99
C GLY A 40 -0.88 -13.36 -1.90
N VAL A 41 -0.83 -12.69 -3.06
CA VAL A 41 -0.54 -11.26 -3.18
C VAL A 41 -1.62 -10.59 -4.01
N PHE A 42 -2.22 -9.53 -3.46
CA PHE A 42 -3.13 -8.65 -4.19
C PHE A 42 -2.37 -7.42 -4.67
N HIS A 43 -2.05 -7.36 -5.96
CA HIS A 43 -1.38 -6.21 -6.54
C HIS A 43 -2.41 -5.15 -6.98
N THR A 44 -2.58 -4.10 -6.18
CA THR A 44 -3.52 -2.99 -6.45
C THR A 44 -2.82 -1.72 -6.91
N ALA A 45 -1.48 -1.70 -6.87
CA ALA A 45 -0.69 -0.54 -7.29
C ALA A 45 -0.76 -0.41 -8.80
N SER A 46 -1.56 0.55 -9.28
CA SER A 46 -1.58 0.96 -10.67
C SER A 46 -1.38 2.47 -10.70
N PRO A 47 -0.39 2.99 -11.44
CA PRO A 47 -0.31 4.41 -11.70
C PRO A 47 -1.51 4.77 -12.59
N PHE A 48 -2.56 5.29 -11.99
CA PHE A 48 -3.68 5.84 -12.73
C PHE A 48 -3.61 7.37 -12.66
N PHE A 49 -3.85 8.01 -13.79
CA PHE A 49 -4.02 9.46 -13.89
C PHE A 49 -5.50 9.72 -14.12
N ILE A 50 -6.17 10.36 -13.16
CA ILE A 50 -7.53 10.86 -13.36
C ILE A 50 -7.39 12.23 -14.05
N GLU A 51 -7.55 12.25 -15.36
CA GLU A 51 -7.80 13.49 -16.11
C GLU A 51 -9.31 13.64 -16.30
N THR A 52 -9.97 14.31 -15.36
CA THR A 52 -11.36 14.76 -15.55
C THR A 52 -11.55 16.14 -14.95
N GLN A 53 -12.33 16.97 -15.64
CA GLN A 53 -12.77 18.28 -15.14
C GLN A 53 -13.86 18.17 -14.07
N ASP A 54 -14.59 17.05 -14.01
CA ASP A 54 -15.60 16.77 -12.98
C ASP A 54 -15.72 15.23 -12.76
N PRO A 55 -15.17 14.68 -11.67
CA PRO A 55 -15.20 13.24 -11.37
C PRO A 55 -16.51 12.75 -10.71
N GLN A 56 -17.51 13.61 -10.53
CA GLN A 56 -18.73 13.32 -9.77
C GLN A 56 -19.85 12.67 -10.60
#